data_AF-A0A1V3WJC0-F1
#
_entry.id   AF-A0A1V3WJC0-F1
#
_cell.length_a   1.000
_cell.length_b   1.000
_cell.length_c   1.000
_cell.angle_alpha   90.00
_cell.angle_beta   90.00
_cell.angle_gamma   90.00
#
_symmetry.space_group_name_H-M   'P 1'
#
loop_
_entity.id
_entity.type
_entity.pdbx_description
1 polymer ?
#
loop_
_entity_poly.entity_id
_entity_poly.type
_entity_poly.pdbx_seq_one_letter_code
_entity_poly.pdbx_strand_id
1 'polypeptide(L)' 'MTHAFTAAQVVSGQPVSRVDGPLKVTGKASYAADNQIPGLLYAAPVCSTVACGGIKRMDAGAALRQPDVLAVLTDFTG' A
#
# COMPACT_ATOMS: atom_id res chain seq x y z
N MET A 1 -7.34 52.20 -23.98
CA MET A 1 -8.13 50.96 -24.03
C MET A 1 -7.84 50.19 -22.75
N THR A 2 -8.75 50.23 -21.77
CA THR A 2 -8.60 49.60 -20.46
C THR A 2 -9.12 48.17 -20.55
N HIS A 3 -8.28 47.17 -20.31
CA HIS A 3 -8.74 45.79 -20.19
C HIS A 3 -9.25 45.59 -18.77
N ALA A 4 -10.55 45.35 -18.62
CA ALA A 4 -11.13 44.97 -17.35
C ALA A 4 -10.58 43.57 -16.98
N PHE A 5 -9.88 43.48 -15.84
CA PHE A 5 -9.53 42.18 -15.26
C PHE A 5 -10.82 41.53 -14.75
N THR A 6 -11.21 40.40 -15.36
CA THR A 6 -12.26 39.54 -14.81
C THR A 6 -11.83 39.09 -13.42
N ALA A 7 -12.65 39.34 -12.41
CA ALA A 7 -12.40 38.89 -11.05
C ALA A 7 -12.23 37.36 -11.04
N ALA A 8 -11.10 36.88 -10.51
CA ALA A 8 -10.87 35.47 -10.33
C ALA A 8 -11.97 34.89 -9.45
N GLN A 9 -12.58 33.80 -9.90
CA GLN A 9 -13.62 33.12 -9.14
C GLN A 9 -13.00 32.55 -7.85
N VAL A 10 -13.50 32.97 -6.69
CA VAL A 10 -13.04 32.43 -5.40
C VAL A 10 -13.55 30.99 -5.29
N VAL A 11 -12.67 30.01 -5.50
CA VAL A 11 -13.01 28.58 -5.40
C VAL A 11 -12.90 28.06 -3.96
N SER A 12 -12.21 28.79 -3.08
CA SER A 12 -12.08 28.42 -1.67
C SER A 12 -13.44 28.43 -0.96
N GLY A 13 -13.74 27.37 -0.22
CA GLY A 13 -15.01 27.21 0.51
C GLY A 13 -16.20 26.76 -0.34
N GLN A 14 -16.03 26.59 -1.67
CA GLN A 14 -17.11 26.10 -2.54
C GLN A 14 -17.12 24.56 -2.60
N PRO A 15 -18.29 23.91 -2.72
CA PRO A 15 -18.42 22.45 -2.79
C PRO A 15 -18.07 21.93 -4.20
N VAL A 16 -16.82 22.10 -4.63
CA VAL A 16 -16.36 21.66 -5.95
C VAL A 16 -16.03 20.17 -5.97
N SER A 17 -16.24 19.53 -7.12
CA SER A 17 -15.80 18.15 -7.34
C SER A 17 -14.28 18.03 -7.23
N ARG A 18 -13.81 16.91 -6.71
CA ARG A 18 -12.37 16.65 -6.55
C ARG A 18 -11.70 16.47 -7.91
N VAL A 19 -10.52 17.08 -8.09
CA VAL A 19 -9.72 16.95 -9.31
C VAL A 19 -9.28 15.51 -9.59
N ASP A 20 -9.06 14.72 -8.55
CA ASP A 20 -8.71 13.29 -8.66
C ASP A 20 -9.94 12.36 -8.70
N GLY A 21 -11.14 12.93 -8.62
CA GLY A 21 -12.42 12.21 -8.62
C GLY A 21 -12.56 11.27 -9.81
N PRO A 22 -12.43 11.75 -11.06
CA PRO A 22 -12.55 10.90 -12.25
C PRO A 22 -11.63 9.67 -12.23
N LEU A 23 -10.37 9.82 -11.81
CA LEU A 23 -9.44 8.69 -11.72
C LEU A 23 -9.89 7.66 -10.68
N LYS A 24 -10.30 8.13 -9.51
CA LYS A 24 -10.73 7.28 -8.39
C LYS A 24 -12.03 6.53 -8.66
N VAL A 25 -13.01 7.15 -9.32
CA VAL A 25 -14.33 6.53 -9.59
C VAL A 25 -14.35 5.68 -10.85
N THR A 26 -13.29 5.70 -11.65
CA THR A 26 -13.17 4.88 -12.88
C THR A 26 -12.14 3.75 -12.77
N GLY A 27 -11.53 3.55 -11.60
CA GLY A 27 -10.48 2.55 -11.41
C GLY A 27 -9.16 2.89 -12.11
N LYS A 28 -8.94 4.15 -12.48
CA LYS A 28 -7.74 4.63 -13.18
C LYS A 28 -6.70 5.24 -12.24
N ALA A 29 -7.04 5.43 -10.97
CA ALA A 29 -6.07 5.86 -9.96
C ALA A 29 -5.17 4.68 -9.59
N SER A 30 -3.86 4.84 -9.76
CA SER A 30 -2.87 3.83 -9.35
C SER A 30 -2.57 3.93 -7.87
N TYR A 31 -2.60 2.79 -7.19
CA TYR A 31 -2.18 2.58 -5.82
C TYR A 31 -0.94 1.67 -5.77
N ALA A 32 -0.31 1.56 -4.59
CA ALA A 32 0.94 0.81 -4.43
C ALA A 32 0.84 -0.66 -4.92
N ALA A 33 -0.32 -1.29 -4.74
CA ALA A 33 -0.58 -2.67 -5.13
C ALA A 33 -0.77 -2.86 -6.66
N ASP A 34 -0.98 -1.79 -7.42
CA ASP A 34 -1.23 -1.86 -8.86
C ASP A 34 0.07 -1.91 -9.69
N ASN A 35 1.22 -1.76 -9.03
CA ASN A 35 2.52 -1.79 -9.69
C ASN A 35 2.84 -3.20 -10.22
N GLN A 36 3.12 -3.30 -11.53
CA GLN A 36 3.57 -4.54 -12.16
C GLN A 36 5.09 -4.49 -12.40
N ILE A 37 5.84 -5.11 -11.50
CA ILE A 37 7.31 -5.16 -11.56
C ILE A 37 7.75 -6.57 -11.99
N PRO A 38 8.59 -6.72 -13.04
CA PRO A 38 9.11 -8.03 -13.43
C PRO A 38 9.84 -8.71 -12.27
N GLY A 39 9.50 -9.97 -11.99
CA GLY A 39 10.12 -10.75 -10.90
C GLY A 39 9.71 -10.32 -9.49
N LEU A 40 8.59 -9.59 -9.34
CA LEU A 40 8.06 -9.21 -8.02
C LEU A 40 7.80 -10.45 -7.15
N LEU A 41 8.37 -10.44 -5.94
CA LEU A 41 8.11 -11.45 -4.92
C LEU A 41 6.98 -11.00 -3.98
N TYR A 42 6.31 -11.98 -3.37
CA TYR A 42 5.24 -11.75 -2.42
C TYR A 42 5.66 -12.18 -1.01
N ALA A 43 5.25 -11.39 -0.01
CA ALA A 43 5.48 -11.69 1.40
C ALA A 43 4.14 -11.89 2.11
N ALA A 44 4.07 -12.89 2.98
CA ALA A 44 2.93 -13.14 3.85
C ALA A 44 3.38 -12.99 5.31
N PRO A 45 2.88 -11.99 6.06
CA PRO A 45 3.26 -11.80 7.45
C PRO A 45 2.62 -12.89 8.34
N VAL A 46 3.40 -13.45 9.26
CA VAL A 46 2.93 -14.33 10.33
C VAL A 46 2.96 -13.55 11.64
N CYS A 47 1.78 -13.16 12.12
CA CYS A 47 1.65 -12.29 13.30
C CYS A 47 1.61 -13.09 14.61
N SER A 48 1.98 -12.45 15.71
CA SER A 48 1.82 -13.02 17.06
C SER A 48 0.36 -13.36 17.34
N THR A 49 0.13 -14.53 17.94
CA THR A 49 -1.19 -14.97 18.39
C THR A 49 -1.48 -14.58 19.84
N VAL A 50 -0.51 -13.96 20.52
CA VAL A 50 -0.61 -13.49 21.90
C VAL A 50 -0.24 -12.01 21.99
N ALA A 51 -0.84 -11.31 22.94
CA ALA A 51 -0.62 -9.87 23.11
C ALA A 51 0.76 -9.51 23.65
N CYS A 52 1.33 -10.35 24.52
CA CYS A 52 2.64 -10.12 25.14
C CYS A 52 3.28 -11.45 25.56
N GLY A 53 4.60 -11.59 25.32
CA GLY A 53 5.38 -12.76 25.67
C GLY A 53 6.73 -12.78 24.96
N GLY A 54 7.51 -13.84 25.20
CA GLY A 54 8.75 -14.11 24.47
C GLY A 54 8.60 -15.32 23.54
N ILE A 55 9.32 -15.31 22.42
CA ILE A 55 9.40 -16.46 21.51
C ILE A 55 10.37 -17.47 22.12
N LYS A 56 9.90 -18.67 22.45
CA LYS A 56 10.74 -19.78 22.95
C LYS A 56 11.25 -20.70 21.85
N ARG A 57 10.51 -20.78 20.74
CA ARG A 57 10.81 -21.64 19.58
C ARG A 57 10.07 -21.12 18.36
N MET A 58 10.69 -21.27 17.21
CA MET A 58 10.08 -21.07 15.89
C MET A 58 10.42 -22.26 14.99
N ASP A 59 9.45 -22.74 14.20
CA ASP A 59 9.67 -23.74 13.16
C ASP A 59 9.14 -23.21 11.83
N ALA A 60 10.06 -22.92 10.92
CA ALA A 60 9.79 -22.45 9.56
C ALA A 60 9.88 -23.57 8.51
N GLY A 61 10.22 -24.80 8.91
CA GLY A 61 10.58 -25.87 7.98
C GLY A 61 9.42 -26.28 7.07
N ALA A 62 8.19 -26.28 7.58
CA ALA A 62 7.01 -26.58 6.77
C ALA A 62 6.79 -25.54 5.65
N ALA A 63 7.04 -24.25 5.93
CA ALA A 63 6.91 -23.17 4.97
C ALA A 63 8.04 -23.24 3.92
N LEU A 64 9.29 -23.41 4.35
CA LEU A 64 10.46 -23.48 3.46
C LEU A 64 10.44 -24.69 2.51
N ARG A 65 9.70 -25.75 2.84
CA ARG A 65 9.52 -26.92 1.96
C ARG A 65 8.42 -26.73 0.92
N GLN A 66 7.62 -25.67 0.99
CA GLN A 66 6.62 -25.40 -0.03
C GLN A 66 7.31 -24.96 -1.33
N PRO A 67 6.77 -25.37 -2.50
CA PRO A 67 7.24 -24.84 -3.78
C PRO A 67 7.23 -23.32 -3.80
N ASP A 68 8.24 -22.72 -4.42
CA ASP A 68 8.38 -21.28 -4.66
C ASP A 68 8.51 -20.38 -3.41
N VAL A 69 8.58 -20.95 -2.21
CA VAL A 69 8.98 -20.20 -1.00
C VAL A 69 10.48 -19.97 -1.02
N LEU A 70 10.87 -18.70 -1.11
CA LEU A 70 12.27 -18.31 -1.22
C LEU A 70 12.97 -18.10 0.12
N ALA A 71 12.25 -17.60 1.13
CA ALA A 71 12.82 -17.29 2.42
C ALA A 71 11.74 -17.19 3.52
N VAL A 72 12.17 -17.41 4.76
CA VAL A 72 11.46 -16.97 5.97
C VAL A 72 12.37 -15.97 6.68
N LEU A 73 11.89 -14.74 6.83
CA LEU A 73 12.62 -13.66 7.47
C LEU A 73 12.19 -13.54 8.93
N THR A 74 13.14 -13.61 9.85
CA THR A 74 12.90 -13.47 11.29
C THR A 74 14.12 -12.89 11.99
N ASP A 75 13.90 -12.18 13.09
CA ASP A 75 14.90 -11.71 14.04
C ASP A 75 15.14 -12.71 15.19
N PHE A 76 14.38 -13.81 15.25
CA PHE A 76 14.56 -14.85 16.26
C PHE A 76 15.86 -15.61 16.02
N THR A 77 16.80 -15.49 16.96
CA THR A 77 18.16 -16.04 16.83
C THR A 77 18.35 -17.41 17.50
N GLY A 78 17.33 -17.92 18.21
CA GLY A 78 17.41 -19.17 18.98
C GLY A 78 17.53 -18.95 20.48
#